data_AF-A0A7C6YNQ5-F1
#
_entry.id   AF-A0A7C6YNQ5-F1
#
_cell.length_a   1.000
_cell.length_b   1.000
_cell.length_c   1.000
_cell.angle_alpha   90.00
_cell.angle_beta   90.00
_cell.angle_gamma   90.00
#
_symmetry.space_group_name_H-M   'P 1'
#
loop_
_entity.id
_entity.type
_entity.pdbx_description
1 polymer ?
#
loop_
_entity_poly.entity_id
_entity_poly.type
_entity_poly.pdbx_seq_one_letter_code
_entity_poly.pdbx_strand_id
1 'polypeptide(L)' 'MLKDKHTFKKEFQEKFKTLYGTPVDEGTNLEKYKTLASLVSDQISEHWYQTNKHYKHTKQVK' A
#
# COMPACT_ATOMS: atom_id res chain seq x y z
N MET A 1 3.20 -7.44 5.19
CA MET A 1 3.22 -6.76 6.51
C MET A 1 4.30 -5.70 6.45
N LEU A 2 4.08 -4.53 7.08
CA LEU A 2 5.09 -3.47 7.19
C LEU A 2 6.37 -4.07 7.80
N LYS A 3 7.35 -4.37 6.95
CA LYS A 3 8.50 -5.23 7.30
C LYS A 3 9.36 -4.56 8.37
N ASP A 4 9.48 -3.25 8.30
CA ASP A 4 10.16 -2.40 9.27
C ASP A 4 9.73 -0.94 9.14
N LYS A 5 9.94 -0.17 10.23
CA LYS A 5 9.55 1.24 10.33
C LYS A 5 10.30 2.14 9.35
N HIS A 6 11.56 1.84 9.02
CA HIS A 6 12.38 2.69 8.17
C HIS A 6 11.95 2.57 6.71
N THR A 7 11.78 1.34 6.22
CA THR A 7 11.26 1.07 4.88
C THR A 7 9.88 1.67 4.69
N PHE A 8 8.98 1.50 5.67
CA PHE A 8 7.65 2.10 5.59
C PHE A 8 7.71 3.64 5.45
N LYS A 9 8.55 4.31 6.25
CA LYS A 9 8.71 5.76 6.15
C LYS A 9 9.23 6.19 4.78
N LYS A 10 10.20 5.45 4.24
CA LYS A 10 10.75 5.71 2.90
C LYS A 10 9.69 5.55 1.81
N GLU A 11 9.00 4.41 1.79
CA GLU A 11 7.91 4.14 0.82
C GLU A 11 6.80 5.18 0.92
N PHE A 12 6.44 5.59 2.14
CA PHE A 12 5.48 6.66 2.38
C PHE A 12 5.92 7.99 1.78
N GLN A 13 7.16 8.42 2.04
CA GLN A 13 7.71 9.67 1.50
C GLN A 13 7.81 9.65 -0.03
N GLU A 14 8.28 8.54 -0.61
CA GLU A 14 8.37 8.36 -2.06
C GLU A 14 6.99 8.40 -2.73
N LYS A 15 6.00 7.71 -2.14
CA LYS A 15 4.63 7.71 -2.65
C LYS A 15 3.97 9.08 -2.50
N PHE A 16 4.17 9.75 -1.36
CA PHE A 16 3.67 11.11 -1.13
C PHE A 16 4.19 12.06 -2.22
N LYS A 17 5.52 12.05 -2.43
CA LYS A 17 6.17 12.87 -3.45
C LYS A 17 5.68 12.55 -4.86
N THR A 18 5.44 11.27 -5.15
CA THR A 18 4.89 10.83 -6.45
C THR A 18 3.46 11.33 -6.67
N LEU A 19 2.63 11.33 -5.63
CA LEU A 19 1.22 11.73 -5.72
C LEU A 19 1.02 13.26 -5.77
N TYR A 20 1.86 14.01 -5.05
CA TYR A 20 1.63 15.44 -4.80
C TYR A 20 2.75 16.36 -5.31
N GLY A 21 3.89 15.81 -5.75
CA GLY A 21 5.02 16.58 -6.26
C GLY A 21 5.83 17.34 -5.19
N THR A 22 5.39 17.33 -3.93
CA THR A 22 6.02 18.04 -2.81
C THR A 22 6.53 17.07 -1.74
N PRO A 23 7.48 17.51 -0.89
CA PRO A 23 7.86 16.79 0.31
C PRO A 23 6.68 16.59 1.27
N VAL A 24 6.72 15.51 2.05
CA VAL A 24 5.66 15.18 3.04
C VAL A 24 5.44 16.30 4.08
N ASP A 25 6.49 17.01 4.40
CA ASP A 25 6.57 18.09 5.38
C ASP A 25 5.73 19.31 4.95
N GLU A 26 5.58 19.53 3.64
CA GLU A 26 4.74 20.58 3.06
C GLU A 26 3.28 20.13 2.85
N GLY A 27 3.00 18.84 3.06
CA GLY A 27 1.68 18.23 2.85
C GLY A 27 0.64 18.49 3.94
N THR A 28 -0.61 18.59 3.53
CA THR A 28 -1.76 18.63 4.44
C THR A 28 -1.97 17.28 5.14
N ASN A 29 -2.66 17.30 6.29
CA ASN A 29 -3.02 16.05 6.99
C ASN A 29 -3.91 15.13 6.15
N LEU A 30 -4.74 15.70 5.28
CA LEU A 30 -5.61 14.92 4.38
C LEU A 30 -4.79 14.17 3.33
N GLU A 31 -3.79 14.82 2.73
CA GLU A 31 -2.89 14.19 1.76
C GLU A 31 -2.08 13.09 2.42
N LYS A 32 -1.53 13.35 3.61
CA LYS A 32 -0.80 12.36 4.41
C LYS A 32 -1.67 11.13 4.70
N TYR A 33 -2.92 11.35 5.09
CA TYR A 33 -3.90 10.28 5.31
C TYR A 33 -4.19 9.49 4.03
N LYS A 34 -4.40 10.16 2.90
CA LYS A 34 -4.66 9.50 1.61
C LYS A 34 -3.48 8.66 1.15
N THR A 35 -2.24 9.15 1.29
CA THR A 35 -1.04 8.37 1.00
C THR A 35 -0.96 7.12 1.88
N LEU A 36 -1.24 7.26 3.18
CA LEU A 36 -1.24 6.13 4.12
C LEU A 36 -2.26 5.07 3.71
N ALA A 37 -3.51 5.50 3.50
CA ALA A 37 -4.59 4.62 3.11
C ALA A 37 -4.27 3.88 1.80
N SER A 38 -3.68 4.59 0.82
CA SER A 38 -3.28 3.98 -0.44
C SER A 38 -2.18 2.92 -0.26
N LEU A 39 -1.16 3.15 0.58
CA LEU A 39 -0.14 2.13 0.88
C LEU A 39 -0.72 0.86 1.51
N VAL A 40 -1.63 1.03 2.47
CA VAL A 40 -2.29 -0.10 3.13
C VAL A 40 -3.17 -0.86 2.13
N SER A 41 -3.94 -0.14 1.31
CA SER A 41 -4.81 -0.74 0.30
C SER A 41 -4.04 -1.55 -0.75
N ASP A 42 -2.88 -1.08 -1.20
CA ASP A 42 -2.06 -1.82 -2.17
C ASP A 42 -1.63 -3.18 -1.61
N GLN A 43 -1.16 -3.21 -0.35
CA GLN A 43 -0.74 -4.46 0.30
C GLN A 43 -1.91 -5.44 0.52
N ILE A 44 -3.06 -4.93 0.98
CA ILE A 44 -4.25 -5.76 1.17
C ILE A 44 -4.72 -6.32 -0.17
N SER A 45 -4.69 -5.51 -1.23
CA SER A 45 -5.12 -5.90 -2.57
C SER A 45 -4.26 -7.04 -3.13
N GLU A 46 -2.95 -7.01 -2.90
CA GLU A 46 -2.06 -8.10 -3.30
C GLU A 46 -2.40 -9.41 -2.57
N HIS A 47 -2.56 -9.38 -1.25
CA HIS A 47 -2.94 -10.56 -0.47
C HIS A 47 -4.31 -11.11 -0.87
N TRP A 48 -5.27 -10.21 -1.11
CA TRP A 48 -6.61 -10.57 -1.56
C TRP A 48 -6.57 -11.25 -2.93
N TYR A 49 -5.76 -10.71 -3.86
CA TYR A 49 -5.54 -11.32 -5.17
C TYR A 49 -4.96 -12.73 -5.05
N GLN A 50 -3.91 -12.93 -4.24
CA GLN A 50 -3.29 -14.25 -4.06
C GLN A 50 -4.27 -15.25 -3.42
N THR A 51 -5.04 -14.81 -2.41
CA THR A 51 -6.04 -15.65 -1.74
C THR A 51 -7.13 -16.09 -2.71
N ASN A 52 -7.65 -15.16 -3.52
CA ASN A 52 -8.65 -15.49 -4.53
C ASN A 52 -8.11 -16.40 -5.62
N LYS A 53 -6.87 -16.19 -6.06
CA LYS A 53 -6.20 -17.05 -7.02
C LYS A 53 -6.06 -18.47 -6.47
N HIS A 54 -5.64 -18.62 -5.21
CA HIS A 54 -5.56 -19.91 -4.54
C HIS A 54 -6.92 -20.60 -4.51
N TYR A 55 -7.97 -19.94 -4.02
CA TYR A 55 -9.32 -20.54 -3.97
C TYR A 55 -9.86 -20.96 -5.33
N LYS A 56 -9.58 -20.20 -6.40
CA LYS A 56 -9.95 -20.60 -7.76
C LYS A 56 -9.23 -21.87 -8.18
N HIS A 57 -7.93 -21.96 -7.93
CA HIS A 57 -7.13 -23.15 -8.25
C HIS A 57 -7.60 -24.37 -7.45
N THR A 58 -7.76 -24.25 -6.13
CA THR A 58 -8.16 -25.39 -5.27
C THR A 58 -9.59 -25.87 -5.56
N LYS A 59 -10.48 -25.01 -6.07
CA LYS A 59 -11.82 -25.39 -6.54
C LYS A 59 -11.82 -26.10 -7.90
N GLN A 60 -10.82 -25.88 -8.75
CA GLN A 60 -10.70 -26.53 -10.06
C GLN A 60 -10.01 -27.91 -9.99
N VAL A 61 -9.31 -28.21 -8.90
CA VAL A 61 -8.60 -29.49 -8.68
C VAL A 61 -9.46 -30.48 -7.85
N LYS A 62 -10.76 -30.19 -7.67
CA LYS A 62 -11.75 -31.13 -7.11
C LYS A 62 -12.67 -31.61 -8.22
#